data_AF-A0A0E3SAT7-F1
#
_entry.id   AF-A0A0E3SAT7-F1
#
_cell.length_a   1.000
_cell.length_b   1.000
_cell.length_c   1.000
_cell.angle_alpha   90.00
_cell.angle_beta   90.00
_cell.angle_gamma   90.00
#
_symmetry.space_group_name_H-M   'P 1'
#
loop_
_entity.id
_entity.type
_entity.pdbx_description
1 polymer ?
#
loop_
_entity_poly.entity_id
_entity_poly.type
_entity_poly.pdbx_seq_one_letter_code
_entity_poly.pdbx_strand_id
1 'polypeptide(L)' 'MGELPKNKDMKVLVYCKAGNRGAAASQLIADAGYKRVYNVQGGINSWVNAGCPIVVDPTEWTASYPSSL' A
#
# COMPACT_ATOMS: atom_id res chain seq x y z
N MET A 1 -12.49 -2.27 7.67
CA MET A 1 -11.82 -1.25 8.51
C MET A 1 -11.29 -1.77 9.86
N GLY A 2 -11.56 -3.02 10.26
CA GLY A 2 -11.10 -3.54 11.56
C GLY A 2 -9.59 -3.74 11.70
N GLU A 3 -8.86 -3.82 10.58
CA GLU A 3 -7.41 -4.00 10.53
C GLU A 3 -6.62 -2.69 10.59
N LEU A 4 -7.28 -1.54 10.43
CA LEU A 4 -6.61 -0.24 10.43
C LEU A 4 -6.53 0.35 11.85
N PRO A 5 -5.52 1.22 12.12
CA PRO A 5 -5.32 1.79 13.44
C PRO A 5 -6.57 2.49 13.99
N LYS A 6 -6.91 2.22 15.26
CA LYS A 6 -8.07 2.86 15.91
C LYS A 6 -7.99 4.40 15.91
N ASN A 7 -6.77 4.95 15.98
CA ASN A 7 -6.54 6.39 15.88
C ASN A 7 -6.60 6.86 14.42
N LYS A 8 -7.69 7.54 14.05
CA LYS A 8 -7.93 8.05 12.70
C LYS A 8 -7.04 9.24 12.29
N ASP A 9 -6.26 9.80 13.21
CA ASP A 9 -5.25 10.83 12.93
C ASP A 9 -3.87 10.24 12.60
N MET A 10 -3.71 8.91 12.67
CA MET A 10 -2.48 8.24 12.26
C MET A 10 -2.27 8.39 10.74
N LYS A 11 -1.02 8.62 10.34
CA LYS A 11 -0.66 8.66 8.91
C LYS A 11 -0.82 7.25 8.31
N VAL A 12 -1.55 7.17 7.22
CA VAL A 12 -1.71 5.94 6.42
C VAL A 12 -1.14 6.20 5.04
N LEU A 13 -0.12 5.42 4.68
CA LEU A 13 0.45 5.43 3.33
C LEU A 13 -0.01 4.16 2.61
N VAL A 14 -0.67 4.33 1.47
CA VAL A 14 -1.20 3.25 0.65
C VAL A 14 -0.39 3.18 -0.62
N TYR A 15 -0.06 1.97 -1.08
CA TYR A 15 0.56 1.75 -2.37
C TYR A 15 -0.02 0.50 -3.05
N CYS A 16 0.14 0.44 -4.36
CA CYS A 16 -0.07 -0.79 -5.14
C CYS A 16 1.00 -0.86 -6.24
N LYS A 17 0.81 -1.69 -7.28
CA LYS A 17 1.77 -1.79 -8.39
C LYS A 17 2.07 -0.45 -9.07
N ALA A 18 1.02 0.24 -9.53
CA ALA A 18 1.12 1.45 -10.36
C ALA A 18 0.34 2.66 -9.82
N GLY A 19 -0.28 2.54 -8.64
CA GLY A 19 -1.00 3.63 -7.97
C GLY A 19 -2.54 3.60 -8.10
N ASN A 20 -3.10 2.99 -9.16
CA ASN A 20 -4.56 3.04 -9.40
C ASN A 20 -5.40 2.38 -8.30
N ARG A 21 -5.07 1.15 -7.89
CA ARG A 21 -5.77 0.47 -6.79
C ARG A 21 -5.55 1.18 -5.45
N GLY A 22 -4.36 1.74 -5.26
CA GLY A 22 -4.02 2.50 -4.06
C GLY A 22 -4.86 3.77 -3.94
N ALA A 23 -5.19 4.42 -5.06
CA ALA A 23 -6.08 5.58 -5.07
C ALA A 23 -7.50 5.22 -4.60
N ALA A 24 -8.08 4.16 -5.16
CA ALA A 24 -9.40 3.67 -4.74
C ALA A 24 -9.42 3.27 -3.25
N ALA A 25 -8.41 2.51 -2.79
CA ALA A 25 -8.29 2.14 -1.39
C ALA A 25 -8.09 3.36 -0.46
N SER A 26 -7.29 4.34 -0.88
CA SER A 26 -7.08 5.57 -0.12
C SER A 26 -8.39 6.35 0.05
N GLN A 27 -9.22 6.41 -0.99
CA GLN A 27 -10.53 7.05 -0.90
C GLN A 27 -11.43 6.34 0.11
N LEU A 28 -11.53 5.01 0.06
CA LEU A 28 -12.32 4.23 1.03
C LEU A 28 -11.86 4.46 2.49
N ILE A 29 -10.55 4.58 2.70
CA ILE A 29 -9.98 4.83 4.04
C ILE A 29 -10.31 6.28 4.49
N ALA A 30 -10.21 7.25 3.59
CA ALA A 30 -10.59 8.64 3.85
C ALA A 30 -12.08 8.77 4.17
N ASP A 31 -12.95 8.11 3.38
CA ASP A 31 -14.41 8.09 3.57
C ASP A 31 -14.80 7.49 4.92
N ALA A 32 -14.01 6.54 5.43
CA ALA A 32 -14.19 5.98 6.76
C ALA A 32 -13.62 6.87 7.90
N GLY A 33 -13.15 8.07 7.59
CA GLY A 33 -12.84 9.15 8.52
C GLY A 33 -11.38 9.30 8.92
N TYR A 34 -10.45 8.64 8.21
CA TYR A 34 -9.01 8.84 8.43
C TYR A 34 -8.57 10.16 7.81
N LYS A 35 -7.85 10.98 8.57
CA LYS A 35 -7.56 12.36 8.15
C LYS A 35 -6.27 12.52 7.36
N ARG A 36 -5.40 11.50 7.40
CA ARG A 36 -4.02 11.57 6.89
C ARG A 36 -3.71 10.38 6.01
N VAL A 37 -4.44 10.27 4.90
CA VAL A 37 -4.31 9.18 3.94
C VAL A 37 -3.58 9.66 2.70
N TYR A 38 -2.53 8.93 2.29
CA TYR A 38 -1.71 9.28 1.14
C TYR A 38 -1.56 8.06 0.23
N ASN A 39 -1.73 8.24 -1.07
CA ASN A 39 -1.42 7.23 -2.08
C ASN A 39 -0.04 7.50 -2.67
N VAL A 40 0.81 6.48 -2.77
CA VAL A 40 2.08 6.58 -3.49
C VAL A 40 1.81 6.69 -4.99
N GLN A 41 2.08 7.87 -5.55
CA GLN A 41 1.91 8.12 -6.98
C GLN A 41 2.79 7.17 -7.80
N GLY A 42 2.19 6.52 -8.81
CA GLY A 42 2.89 5.55 -9.64
C GLY A 42 3.24 4.24 -8.93
N GLY A 43 2.79 4.05 -7.67
CA GLY A 43 2.92 2.81 -6.91
C GLY A 43 4.36 2.40 -6.60
N ILE A 44 4.53 1.12 -6.23
CA ILE A 44 5.83 0.53 -5.91
C ILE A 44 6.79 0.58 -7.11
N ASN A 45 6.28 0.57 -8.34
CA ASN A 45 7.12 0.74 -9.54
C ASN A 45 7.88 2.07 -9.50
N SER A 46 7.20 3.17 -9.17
CA SER A 46 7.84 4.49 -9.11
C SER A 46 8.78 4.62 -7.91
N TRP A 47 8.44 3.98 -6.79
CA TRP A 47 9.32 3.88 -5.63
C TRP A 47 10.65 3.20 -5.97
N VAL A 48 10.59 2.04 -6.64
CA VAL A 48 11.78 1.30 -7.09
C VAL A 48 12.56 2.09 -8.14
N ASN A 49 11.89 2.71 -9.11
CA ASN A 49 12.54 3.54 -10.12
C ASN A 49 13.25 4.78 -9.53
N ALA A 50 12.78 5.28 -8.40
CA ALA A 50 13.43 6.36 -7.66
C ALA A 50 14.66 5.88 -6.84
N GLY A 51 14.99 4.59 -6.86
CA GLY A 51 16.11 4.02 -6.11
C GLY A 51 15.83 3.84 -4.62
N CYS A 52 14.56 3.92 -4.20
CA CYS A 52 14.19 3.73 -2.79
C CYS A 52 14.30 2.25 -2.39
N PRO A 53 14.66 1.97 -1.11
CA PRO A 53 14.84 0.59 -0.66
C PRO A 53 13.53 -0.19 -0.64
N ILE A 54 13.63 -1.48 -0.93
CA ILE A 54 12.56 -2.47 -0.75
C ILE A 54 13.11 -3.65 0.05
N VAL A 55 12.24 -4.25 0.88
CA VAL A 55 12.51 -5.54 1.50
C VAL A 55 11.56 -6.53 0.84
N VAL A 56 12.13 -7.58 0.27
CA VAL A 56 11.37 -8.72 -0.24
C VAL A 56 11.79 -9.90 0.63
N ASP A 57 10.85 -10.48 1.36
CA ASP A 57 11.05 -11.78 2.00
C ASP A 57 10.71 -12.87 0.97
N PRO A 58 11.71 -13.55 0.39
CA PRO A 58 11.45 -14.55 -0.64
C PRO A 58 10.70 -15.75 -0.09
N THR A 59 10.90 -16.09 1.19
CA THR A 59 10.29 -17.27 1.83
C THR A 59 8.79 -17.07 2.01
N GLU A 60 8.38 -15.91 2.55
CA GLU A 60 6.97 -15.54 2.69
C GLU A 60 6.28 -15.33 1.33
N TRP A 61 6.98 -14.72 0.37
CA TRP A 61 6.44 -14.48 -0.97
C TRP A 61 6.12 -15.78 -1.70
N THR A 62 7.07 -16.73 -1.73
CA THR A 62 6.88 -18.02 -2.41
C THR A 62 5.81 -18.88 -1.73
N ALA A 63 5.62 -18.75 -0.41
CA ALA A 63 4.56 -19.44 0.32
C ALA A 63 3.15 -18.88 0.05
N SER A 64 3.01 -17.55 -0.01
CA SER A 64 1.69 -16.89 -0.16
C SER A 64 1.26 -16.64 -1.61
N TYR A 65 2.22 -16.53 -2.53
CA TYR A 65 1.99 -16.24 -3.94
C TYR A 65 2.88 -17.12 -4.83
N PRO A 66 2.61 -18.44 -4.91
CA PRO A 66 3.40 -19.36 -5.72
C PRO A 66 3.38 -18.92 -7.19
N SER A 67 4.56 -18.91 -7.80
CA SER A 67 4.85 -18.39 -9.15
C SER A 67 4.25 -19.19 -10.31
N SER A 68 3.28 -20.06 -10.05
CA SER A 68 2.59 -20.87 -11.05
C SER A 68 1.14 -20.41 -11.23
N LEU A 69 1.01 -19.19 -11.77
CA LEU A 69 -0.02 -18.76 -12.71
C LEU A 69 0.69 -18.27 -13.98
#